data_AF-A0A921ZY38-F1
#
_entry.id   AF-A0A921ZY38-F1
#
_cell.length_a   1.000
_cell.length_b   1.000
_cell.length_c   1.000
_cell.angle_alpha   90.00
_cell.angle_beta   90.00
_cell.angle_gamma   90.00
#
_symmetry.space_group_name_H-M   'P 1'
#
loop_
_entity.id
_entity.type
_entity.pdbx_description
1 polymer ?
#
loop_
_entity_poly.entity_id
_entity_poly.type
_entity_poly.pdbx_seq_one_letter_code
_entity_poly.pdbx_strand_id
1 'polypeptide(L)'
;MIVFICRRVFGYSTLLASILTLLTPGAAAAGFGWVVAVRVFLGFLLGATWPAILPMASKWIPPMDRSKFMSNMMASSLGAAITMPICGFLIAHFGWESAFYFTGIIGVMWSVAWFAVVYDTPAQHPRISETERNFLMKALPQDNNSKGHMPVPWRQLVTSAPVWAIIITHGASVFGYFTVVNQLPSYIEKILHFNIKHFCHHLA
;
A
#
# COMPACT_ATOMS: atom_id res chain seq x y z
N MET A 1 15.79 -15.34 6.14
CA MET A 1 14.80 -15.12 7.22
C MET A 1 13.93 -13.89 6.95
N ILE A 2 14.50 -12.70 6.71
CA ILE A 2 13.76 -11.43 6.44
C ILE A 2 12.73 -11.54 5.30
N VAL A 3 13.04 -12.33 4.26
CA VAL A 3 12.18 -12.43 3.06
C VAL A 3 10.89 -13.20 3.30
N PHE A 4 10.95 -14.31 4.05
CA PHE A 4 9.76 -15.04 4.48
C PHE A 4 8.85 -14.16 5.36
N ILE A 5 9.43 -13.18 6.03
CA ILE A 5 8.69 -12.22 6.85
C ILE A 5 8.00 -11.21 5.92
N CYS A 6 8.64 -10.69 4.87
CA CYS A 6 8.05 -9.68 3.99
C CYS A 6 6.74 -10.12 3.30
N ARG A 7 6.68 -11.31 2.71
CA ARG A 7 5.45 -11.83 2.07
C ARG A 7 4.31 -11.96 3.07
N ARG A 8 4.61 -12.54 4.24
CA ARG A 8 3.65 -12.77 5.32
C ARG A 8 3.16 -11.44 5.90
N VAL A 9 4.07 -10.50 6.18
CA VAL A 9 3.74 -9.16 6.66
C VAL A 9 2.82 -8.46 5.67
N PHE A 10 3.17 -8.44 4.38
CA PHE A 10 2.32 -7.79 3.38
C PHE A 10 0.93 -8.42 3.30
N GLY A 11 0.85 -9.75 3.21
CA GLY A 11 -0.41 -10.48 3.09
C GLY A 11 -1.29 -10.35 4.34
N TYR A 12 -0.74 -10.59 5.54
CA TYR A 12 -1.48 -10.51 6.80
C TYR A 12 -1.86 -9.09 7.16
N SER A 13 -0.98 -8.10 6.95
CA SER A 13 -1.33 -6.70 7.18
C SER A 13 -2.47 -6.25 6.28
N THR A 14 -2.45 -6.65 5.00
CA THR A 14 -3.55 -6.33 4.07
C THR A 14 -4.84 -7.07 4.43
N LEU A 15 -4.75 -8.34 4.85
CA LEU A 15 -5.91 -9.11 5.28
C LEU A 15 -6.56 -8.49 6.51
N LEU A 16 -5.76 -8.23 7.55
CA LEU A 16 -6.25 -7.67 8.81
C LEU A 16 -6.77 -6.24 8.62
N ALA A 17 -6.09 -5.42 7.80
CA ALA A 17 -6.61 -4.12 7.43
C ALA A 17 -7.97 -4.24 6.72
N SER A 18 -8.12 -5.18 5.79
CA SER A 18 -9.39 -5.38 5.08
C SER A 18 -10.52 -5.81 6.03
N ILE A 19 -10.22 -6.69 7.00
CA ILE A 19 -11.17 -7.10 8.04
C ILE A 19 -11.55 -5.91 8.92
N LEU A 20 -10.59 -5.08 9.34
CA LEU A 20 -10.87 -3.87 10.13
C LEU A 20 -11.71 -2.85 9.35
N THR A 21 -11.51 -2.74 8.04
CA THR A 21 -12.38 -1.93 7.16
C THR A 21 -13.82 -2.46 7.19
N LEU A 22 -14.03 -3.77 7.09
CA LEU A 22 -15.37 -4.38 7.20
C LEU A 22 -16.04 -4.16 8.56
N LEU A 23 -15.25 -4.10 9.63
CA LEU A 23 -15.74 -3.86 10.99
C LEU A 23 -16.00 -2.38 11.29
N THR A 24 -15.56 -1.46 10.42
CA THR A 24 -15.64 -0.02 10.65
C THR A 24 -17.10 0.48 10.82
N PRO A 25 -18.10 0.02 10.04
CA PRO A 25 -19.50 0.34 10.28
C PRO A 25 -20.01 -0.07 11.68
N GLY A 26 -19.71 -1.31 12.10
CA GLY A 26 -20.09 -1.80 13.42
C GLY A 26 -19.40 -1.05 14.56
N ALA A 27 -18.12 -0.67 14.37
CA ALA A 27 -17.40 0.18 15.32
C ALA A 27 -18.01 1.59 15.42
N ALA A 28 -18.53 2.15 14.33
CA ALA A 28 -19.21 3.43 14.35
C ALA A 28 -20.51 3.37 15.16
N ALA A 29 -21.27 2.29 15.05
CA ALA A 29 -22.47 2.07 15.86
C ALA A 29 -22.16 1.92 17.36
N ALA A 30 -20.99 1.37 17.72
CA ALA A 30 -20.55 1.20 19.11
C ALA A 30 -20.03 2.51 19.74
N GLY A 31 -19.65 3.51 18.94
CA GLY A 31 -19.27 4.84 19.39
C GLY A 31 -17.90 5.32 18.88
N PHE A 32 -17.65 6.63 19.06
CA PHE A 32 -16.48 7.31 18.50
C PHE A 32 -15.12 6.68 18.89
N GLY A 33 -14.96 6.26 20.14
CA GLY A 33 -13.72 5.64 20.61
C GLY A 33 -13.33 4.37 19.86
N TRP A 34 -14.33 3.55 19.46
CA TRP A 34 -14.10 2.34 18.68
C TRP A 34 -13.66 2.64 17.26
N VAL A 35 -14.22 3.66 16.63
CA VAL A 35 -13.77 4.13 15.31
C VAL A 35 -12.33 4.60 15.38
N VAL A 36 -11.95 5.38 16.39
CA VAL A 36 -10.57 5.84 16.58
C VAL A 36 -9.62 4.65 16.71
N ALA A 37 -9.96 3.66 17.55
CA ALA A 37 -9.16 2.47 17.72
C ALA A 37 -8.96 1.71 16.39
N VAL A 38 -10.05 1.44 15.66
CA VAL A 38 -10.00 0.76 14.35
C VAL A 38 -9.12 1.53 13.36
N ARG A 39 -9.21 2.87 13.33
CA ARG A 39 -8.41 3.72 12.44
C ARG A 39 -6.91 3.72 12.79
N VAL A 40 -6.57 3.70 14.07
CA VAL A 40 -5.18 3.59 14.52
C VAL A 40 -4.57 2.26 14.08
N PHE A 41 -5.29 1.15 14.28
CA PHE A 41 -4.81 -0.17 13.84
C PHE A 41 -4.72 -0.29 12.32
N LEU A 42 -5.70 0.24 11.59
CA LEU A 42 -5.65 0.33 10.12
C LEU A 42 -4.40 1.07 9.64
N GLY A 43 -4.11 2.24 10.22
CA GLY A 43 -2.93 3.02 9.89
C GLY A 43 -1.63 2.27 10.15
N PHE A 44 -1.54 1.57 11.28
CA PHE A 44 -0.38 0.75 11.62
C PHE A 44 -0.14 -0.39 10.62
N LEU A 45 -1.20 -1.12 10.25
CA LEU A 45 -1.10 -2.27 9.34
C LEU A 45 -0.74 -1.83 7.92
N LEU A 46 -1.39 -0.78 7.41
CA LEU A 46 -1.09 -0.21 6.10
C LEU A 46 0.29 0.47 6.05
N GLY A 47 0.77 1.01 7.18
CA GLY A 47 2.12 1.54 7.27
C GLY A 47 3.22 0.49 7.09
N ALA A 48 2.95 -0.76 7.49
CA ALA A 48 3.90 -1.87 7.38
C ALA A 48 4.01 -2.47 5.97
N THR A 49 3.07 -2.19 5.06
CA THR A 49 3.06 -2.83 3.72
C THR A 49 4.09 -2.21 2.78
N TRP A 50 4.19 -0.88 2.69
CA TRP A 50 5.16 -0.18 1.84
C TRP A 50 6.63 -0.62 2.05
N PRO A 51 7.16 -0.67 3.28
CA PRO A 51 8.53 -1.12 3.51
C PRO A 51 8.74 -2.61 3.24
N ALA A 52 7.68 -3.42 3.24
CA ALA A 52 7.76 -4.85 2.92
C ALA A 52 7.85 -5.13 1.40
N ILE A 53 7.38 -4.21 0.54
CA ILE A 53 7.41 -4.40 -0.91
C ILE A 53 8.84 -4.28 -1.47
N LEU A 54 9.63 -3.31 -1.02
CA LEU A 54 10.96 -3.05 -1.59
C LEU A 54 11.93 -4.26 -1.47
N PRO A 55 12.06 -4.91 -0.29
CA PRO A 55 12.90 -6.10 -0.14
C PRO A 55 12.39 -7.28 -0.97
N MET A 56 11.07 -7.43 -1.09
CA MET A 56 10.47 -8.50 -1.88
C MET A 56 10.70 -8.29 -3.39
N ALA A 57 10.49 -7.06 -3.88
CA ALA A 57 10.80 -6.69 -5.26
C ALA A 57 12.29 -6.92 -5.59
N SER A 58 13.19 -6.69 -4.63
CA SER A 58 14.63 -6.91 -4.85
C SER A 58 15.00 -8.36 -5.21
N LYS A 59 14.16 -9.33 -4.83
CA LYS A 59 14.36 -10.78 -5.08
C LYS A 59 13.59 -11.34 -6.27
N TRP A 60 12.61 -10.60 -6.76
CA TRP A 60 11.80 -11.00 -7.92
C TRP A 60 12.16 -10.21 -9.17
N ILE A 61 12.83 -9.07 -9.01
CA ILE A 61 13.03 -8.10 -10.09
C ILE A 61 14.52 -7.78 -10.25
N PRO A 62 15.07 -8.02 -11.45
CA PRO A 62 16.44 -7.65 -11.78
C PRO A 62 16.70 -6.16 -11.52
N PRO A 63 17.92 -5.76 -11.11
CA PRO A 63 18.24 -4.37 -10.79
C PRO A 63 17.88 -3.37 -11.90
N MET A 64 18.04 -3.77 -13.17
CA MET A 64 17.74 -2.94 -14.34
C MET A 64 16.25 -2.62 -14.50
N ASP A 65 15.36 -3.50 -14.02
CA ASP A 65 13.92 -3.37 -14.17
C ASP A 65 13.20 -2.93 -12.88
N ARG A 66 13.95 -2.73 -11.78
CA ARG A 66 13.37 -2.28 -10.50
C ARG A 66 12.70 -0.91 -10.61
N SER A 67 13.29 0.03 -11.36
CA SER A 67 12.68 1.35 -11.57
C SER A 67 11.35 1.25 -12.30
N LYS A 68 11.25 0.40 -13.33
CA LYS A 68 10.01 0.15 -14.08
C LYS A 68 8.92 -0.42 -13.16
N PHE A 69 9.27 -1.37 -12.30
CA PHE A 69 8.33 -1.92 -11.33
C PHE A 69 7.84 -0.87 -10.33
N MET A 70 8.74 -0.05 -9.78
CA MET A 70 8.36 1.01 -8.85
C MET A 70 7.47 2.06 -9.53
N SER A 71 7.76 2.41 -10.79
CA SER A 71 6.89 3.29 -11.58
C SER A 71 5.51 2.68 -11.83
N ASN A 72 5.42 1.37 -12.08
CA ASN A 72 4.14 0.68 -12.21
C ASN A 72 3.36 0.66 -10.89
N MET A 73 4.03 0.58 -9.74
CA MET A 73 3.36 0.65 -8.43
C MET A 73 2.72 2.03 -8.16
N MET A 74 3.26 3.09 -8.76
CA MET A 74 2.66 4.43 -8.72
C MET A 74 1.35 4.53 -9.54
N ALA A 75 1.07 3.53 -10.40
CA ALA A 75 -0.22 3.39 -11.06
C ALA A 75 -1.38 3.03 -10.09
N SER A 76 -1.10 2.81 -8.81
CA SER A 76 -2.09 2.72 -7.73
C SER A 76 -3.09 3.89 -7.72
N SER A 77 -2.69 5.05 -8.25
CA SER A 77 -3.56 6.21 -8.48
C SER A 77 -4.78 5.90 -9.37
N LEU A 78 -4.65 4.98 -10.34
CA LEU A 78 -5.77 4.52 -11.16
C LEU A 78 -6.79 3.73 -10.34
N GLY A 79 -6.33 2.91 -9.40
CA GLY A 79 -7.20 2.18 -8.49
C GLY A 79 -8.05 3.13 -7.64
N ALA A 80 -7.44 4.20 -7.12
CA ALA A 80 -8.17 5.25 -6.41
C ALA A 80 -9.18 5.98 -7.31
N ALA A 81 -8.78 6.31 -8.54
CA ALA A 81 -9.66 6.99 -9.51
C ALA A 81 -10.90 6.16 -9.89
N ILE A 82 -10.80 4.83 -9.92
CA ILE A 82 -11.93 3.93 -10.17
C ILE A 82 -12.74 3.68 -8.90
N THR A 83 -12.08 3.51 -7.76
CA THR A 83 -12.74 3.19 -6.49
C THR A 83 -13.59 4.35 -6.00
N MET A 84 -13.15 5.59 -6.18
CA MET A 84 -13.86 6.78 -5.69
C MET A 84 -15.28 6.93 -6.29
N PRO A 85 -15.49 6.89 -7.62
CA PRO A 85 -16.84 6.90 -8.21
C PRO A 85 -17.71 5.73 -7.76
N ILE A 86 -17.15 4.51 -7.69
CA ILE A 86 -17.88 3.33 -7.25
C ILE A 86 -18.36 3.49 -5.80
N CYS A 87 -17.49 3.93 -4.91
CA CYS A 87 -17.86 4.26 -3.55
C CYS A 87 -18.92 5.36 -3.51
N GLY A 88 -18.79 6.42 -4.32
CA GLY A 88 -19.81 7.47 -4.41
C GLY A 88 -21.20 6.94 -4.78
N PHE A 89 -21.27 6.08 -5.81
CA PHE A 89 -22.50 5.42 -6.24
C PHE A 89 -23.09 4.52 -5.15
N LEU A 90 -22.25 3.69 -4.52
CA LEU A 90 -22.67 2.80 -3.43
C LEU A 90 -23.22 3.59 -2.24
N ILE A 91 -22.56 4.69 -1.86
CA ILE A 91 -23.00 5.55 -0.75
C ILE A 91 -24.36 6.18 -1.05
N ALA A 92 -24.59 6.64 -2.29
CA ALA A 92 -25.84 7.27 -2.70
C ALA A 92 -27.06 6.33 -2.64
N HIS A 93 -26.88 5.04 -2.97
CA HIS A 93 -27.99 4.08 -3.05
C HIS A 93 -28.13 3.17 -1.82
N PHE A 94 -27.02 2.79 -1.19
CA PHE A 94 -26.97 1.78 -0.13
C PHE A 94 -26.44 2.33 1.20
N GLY A 95 -26.24 3.65 1.30
CA GLY A 95 -25.70 4.29 2.50
C GLY A 95 -24.19 4.17 2.64
N TRP A 96 -23.64 4.91 3.60
CA TRP A 96 -22.19 5.08 3.75
C TRP A 96 -21.42 3.80 4.10
N GLU A 97 -22.09 2.84 4.74
CA GLU A 97 -21.51 1.57 5.21
C GLU A 97 -21.13 0.66 4.04
N SER A 98 -21.87 0.75 2.93
CA SER A 98 -21.68 -0.09 1.74
C SER A 98 -20.30 0.09 1.11
N ALA A 99 -19.70 1.29 1.18
CA ALA A 99 -18.35 1.54 0.70
C ALA A 99 -17.29 0.77 1.49
N PHE A 100 -17.49 0.62 2.80
CA PHE A 100 -16.59 -0.16 3.67
C PHE A 100 -16.72 -1.66 3.39
N TYR A 101 -17.94 -2.15 3.17
CA TYR A 101 -18.16 -3.55 2.79
C TYR A 101 -17.53 -3.88 1.44
N PHE A 102 -17.75 -3.04 0.43
CA PHE A 102 -17.19 -3.24 -0.91
C PHE A 102 -15.66 -3.25 -0.90
N THR A 103 -15.03 -2.21 -0.34
CA THR A 103 -13.57 -2.09 -0.31
C THR A 103 -12.92 -3.14 0.57
N GLY A 104 -13.56 -3.49 1.70
CA GLY A 104 -13.10 -4.56 2.58
C GLY A 104 -13.14 -5.94 1.92
N ILE A 105 -14.22 -6.30 1.22
CA ILE A 105 -14.34 -7.59 0.51
C ILE A 105 -13.29 -7.71 -0.59
N ILE A 106 -13.11 -6.65 -1.39
CA ILE A 106 -12.08 -6.62 -2.43
C ILE A 106 -10.68 -6.78 -1.82
N GLY A 107 -10.40 -6.11 -0.71
CA GLY A 107 -9.13 -6.25 -0.01
C GLY A 107 -8.87 -7.67 0.53
N VAL A 108 -9.90 -8.34 1.05
CA VAL A 108 -9.81 -9.76 1.46
C VAL A 108 -9.54 -10.65 0.26
N MET A 109 -10.31 -10.51 -0.82
CA MET A 109 -10.10 -11.27 -2.06
C MET A 109 -8.68 -11.09 -2.61
N TRP A 110 -8.19 -9.85 -2.61
CA TRP A 110 -6.83 -9.52 -3.02
C TRP A 110 -5.78 -10.21 -2.13
N SER A 111 -5.98 -10.20 -0.80
CA SER A 111 -5.07 -10.90 0.11
C SER A 111 -5.06 -12.41 -0.10
N VAL A 112 -6.22 -13.02 -0.37
CA VAL A 112 -6.30 -14.45 -0.71
C VAL A 112 -5.55 -14.74 -2.02
N ALA A 113 -5.76 -13.92 -3.05
CA ALA A 113 -5.03 -14.03 -4.31
C ALA A 113 -3.52 -13.84 -4.12
N TRP A 114 -3.12 -12.92 -3.24
CA TRP A 114 -1.73 -12.69 -2.88
C TRP A 114 -1.07 -13.95 -2.31
N PHE A 115 -1.72 -14.62 -1.35
CA PHE A 115 -1.18 -15.85 -0.78
C PHE A 115 -1.15 -17.02 -1.79
N ALA A 116 -2.08 -17.05 -2.73
CA ALA A 116 -2.14 -18.09 -3.77
C ALA A 116 -1.10 -17.91 -4.89
N VAL A 117 -0.80 -16.66 -5.27
CA VAL A 117 0.02 -16.33 -6.46
C VAL A 117 1.46 -16.00 -6.09
N VAL A 118 1.70 -15.29 -5.00
CA VAL A 118 3.05 -14.78 -4.66
C VAL A 118 3.77 -15.78 -3.78
N TYR A 119 5.03 -16.10 -4.12
CA TYR A 119 5.89 -16.99 -3.36
C TYR A 119 7.14 -16.25 -2.86
N ASP A 120 7.80 -16.76 -1.82
CA ASP A 120 8.92 -16.08 -1.18
C ASP A 120 10.18 -16.06 -2.06
N THR A 121 10.34 -17.05 -2.93
CA THR A 121 11.46 -17.14 -3.88
C THR A 121 11.01 -17.69 -5.22
N PRO A 122 11.65 -17.29 -6.34
CA PRO A 122 11.40 -17.88 -7.64
C PRO A 122 11.59 -19.41 -7.66
N ALA A 123 12.50 -19.93 -6.83
CA ALA A 123 12.79 -21.35 -6.71
C ALA A 123 11.65 -22.19 -6.09
N GLN A 124 10.78 -21.55 -5.29
CA GLN A 124 9.62 -22.21 -4.66
C GLN A 124 8.34 -22.05 -5.47
N HIS A 125 8.39 -21.31 -6.58
CA HIS A 125 7.21 -21.01 -7.38
C HIS A 125 6.93 -22.16 -8.35
N PRO A 126 5.79 -22.88 -8.22
CA PRO A 126 5.52 -24.09 -9.00
C PRO A 126 5.18 -23.80 -10.48
N ARG A 127 4.84 -22.55 -10.82
CA ARG A 127 4.40 -22.12 -12.16
C ARG A 127 5.44 -21.32 -12.96
N ILE A 128 6.68 -21.20 -12.46
CA ILE A 128 7.69 -20.41 -13.18
C ILE A 128 8.30 -21.24 -14.31
N SER A 129 8.52 -20.62 -15.48
CA SER A 129 9.21 -21.28 -16.58
C SER A 129 10.68 -21.53 -16.22
N GLU A 130 11.27 -22.63 -16.69
CA GLU A 130 12.67 -22.94 -16.41
C GLU A 130 13.62 -21.89 -17.00
N THR A 131 13.26 -21.30 -18.14
CA THR A 131 14.00 -20.20 -18.79
C THR A 131 14.02 -18.96 -17.91
N GLU A 132 12.88 -18.53 -17.38
CA GLU A 132 12.76 -17.39 -16.48
C GLU A 132 13.47 -17.65 -15.14
N ARG A 133 13.31 -18.86 -14.58
CA ARG A 133 14.02 -19.26 -13.35
C ARG A 133 15.53 -19.14 -13.52
N ASN A 134 16.08 -19.66 -14.61
CA ASN A 134 17.50 -19.61 -14.89
C ASN A 134 17.99 -18.18 -15.15
N PHE A 135 17.17 -17.34 -15.80
CA PHE A 135 17.45 -15.93 -15.99
C PHE A 135 17.50 -15.18 -14.65
N LEU A 136 16.50 -15.35 -13.79
CA LEU A 136 16.43 -14.72 -12.48
C LEU A 136 17.57 -15.19 -11.56
N MET A 137 17.90 -16.48 -11.57
CA MET A 137 19.04 -17.00 -10.80
C MET A 137 20.38 -16.40 -11.26
N LYS A 138 20.54 -16.07 -12.54
CA LYS A 138 21.75 -15.41 -13.05
C LYS A 138 21.76 -13.89 -12.80
N ALA A 139 20.60 -13.24 -12.91
CA ALA A 139 20.46 -11.79 -12.82
C ALA A 139 20.37 -11.27 -11.38
N LEU A 140 19.90 -12.10 -10.45
CA LEU A 140 19.82 -11.75 -9.03
C LEU A 140 21.13 -12.08 -8.33
N PRO A 141 21.59 -11.23 -7.39
CA PRO A 141 22.69 -11.58 -6.51
C PRO A 141 22.35 -12.90 -5.80
N GLN A 142 23.15 -13.94 -6.03
CA GLN A 142 23.04 -15.18 -5.28
C GLN A 142 23.25 -14.83 -3.81
N ASP A 143 22.30 -15.19 -2.94
CA ASP A 143 22.47 -15.16 -1.48
C ASP A 143 23.54 -16.22 -1.15
N ASN A 144 24.81 -15.87 -1.37
CA ASN A 144 25.95 -16.59 -0.84
C ASN A 144 25.89 -16.41 0.69
N ASN A 145 25.12 -17.28 1.33
CA ASN A 145 24.99 -17.39 2.78
C ASN A 145 26.37 -17.62 3.41
N SER A 146 27.11 -16.56 3.77
CA SER A 146 28.26 -16.65 4.69
C SER A 146 28.79 -15.30 5.21
N LYS A 147 27.99 -14.24 5.27
CA LYS A 147 28.32 -13.10 6.13
C LYS A 147 27.28 -13.04 7.24
N GLY A 148 27.67 -13.49 8.42
CA GLY A 148 26.85 -13.48 9.63
C GLY A 148 26.20 -12.11 9.84
N HIS A 149 25.05 -12.11 10.53
CA HIS A 149 24.26 -10.93 10.87
C HIS A 149 25.19 -9.78 11.30
N MET A 150 25.50 -8.87 10.37
CA MET A 150 26.24 -7.67 10.71
C MET A 150 25.21 -6.79 11.42
N PRO A 151 25.40 -6.47 12.71
CA PRO A 151 24.43 -5.67 13.44
C PRO A 151 24.30 -4.33 12.73
N VAL A 152 23.07 -3.96 12.37
CA VAL A 152 22.78 -2.70 11.71
C VAL A 152 23.28 -1.57 12.62
N PRO A 153 24.16 -0.66 12.14
CA PRO A 153 24.74 0.37 12.98
C PRO A 153 23.73 1.52 13.19
N TRP A 154 22.70 1.26 14.00
CA TRP A 154 21.59 2.18 14.27
C TRP A 154 22.05 3.58 14.69
N ARG A 155 23.06 3.65 15.55
CA ARG A 155 23.63 4.92 16.00
C ARG A 155 24.20 5.72 14.85
N GLN A 156 24.97 5.08 13.97
CA GLN A 156 25.60 5.76 12.82
C GLN A 156 24.57 6.21 11.78
N LEU A 157 23.49 5.43 11.59
CA LEU A 157 22.35 5.79 10.75
C LEU A 157 21.65 7.04 11.29
N VAL A 158 21.34 7.09 12.58
CA VAL A 158 20.64 8.22 13.20
C VAL A 158 21.53 9.46 13.33
N THR A 159 22.85 9.32 13.38
CA THR A 159 23.77 10.47 13.42
C THR A 159 24.22 10.95 12.03
N SER A 160 23.80 10.30 10.95
CA SER A 160 24.25 10.61 9.59
C SER A 160 23.47 11.79 8.99
N ALA A 161 24.17 12.85 8.58
CA ALA A 161 23.55 14.02 7.94
C ALA A 161 22.79 13.69 6.64
N PRO A 162 23.31 12.83 5.73
CA PRO A 162 22.56 12.36 4.56
C PRO A 162 21.20 11.72 4.89
N VAL A 163 21.11 10.97 6.00
CA VAL A 163 19.86 10.30 6.40
C VAL A 163 18.82 11.35 6.81
N TRP A 164 19.21 12.34 7.61
CA TRP A 164 18.33 13.45 7.98
C TRP A 164 17.91 14.30 6.78
N ALA A 165 18.81 14.56 5.83
CA ALA A 165 18.46 15.26 4.60
C ALA A 165 17.35 14.52 3.84
N ILE A 166 17.47 13.20 3.68
CA ILE A 166 16.44 12.39 3.02
C ILE A 166 15.12 12.43 3.80
N ILE A 167 15.14 12.29 5.13
CA ILE A 167 13.95 12.33 5.98
C ILE A 167 13.22 13.67 5.84
N ILE A 168 13.96 14.79 5.93
CA ILE A 168 13.38 16.14 5.85
C ILE A 168 12.84 16.41 4.46
N THR A 169 13.62 16.13 3.41
CA THR A 169 13.18 16.36 2.02
C THR A 169 11.97 15.50 1.67
N HIS A 170 11.97 14.22 2.06
CA HIS A 170 10.83 13.35 1.80
C HIS A 170 9.61 13.75 2.63
N GLY A 171 9.79 14.09 3.90
CA GLY A 171 8.72 14.59 4.77
C GLY A 171 8.07 15.86 4.23
N ALA A 172 8.88 16.83 3.78
CA ALA A 172 8.38 18.06 3.16
C ALA A 172 7.64 17.78 1.85
N SER A 173 8.14 16.87 1.02
CA SER A 173 7.48 16.46 -0.23
C SER A 173 6.12 15.81 0.03
N VAL A 174 6.05 14.86 0.97
CA VAL A 174 4.81 14.17 1.35
C VAL A 174 3.82 15.16 1.97
N PHE A 175 4.28 16.07 2.83
CA PHE A 175 3.45 17.11 3.42
C PHE A 175 2.85 18.04 2.35
N GLY A 176 3.66 18.52 1.40
CA GLY A 176 3.20 19.37 0.30
C GLY A 176 2.17 18.66 -0.57
N TYR A 177 2.44 17.41 -0.95
CA TYR A 177 1.52 16.60 -1.75
C TYR A 177 0.16 16.41 -1.07
N PHE A 178 0.13 15.94 0.19
CA PHE A 178 -1.12 15.73 0.91
C PHE A 178 -1.86 17.02 1.22
N THR A 179 -1.15 18.13 1.45
CA THR A 179 -1.77 19.44 1.65
C THR A 179 -2.55 19.85 0.41
N VAL A 180 -1.93 19.74 -0.78
CA VAL A 180 -2.61 20.04 -2.05
C VAL A 180 -3.81 19.12 -2.21
N VAL A 181 -3.64 17.80 -2.11
CA VAL A 181 -4.73 16.83 -2.34
C VAL A 181 -5.92 17.03 -1.39
N ASN A 182 -5.67 17.24 -0.09
CA ASN A 182 -6.74 17.38 0.90
C ASN A 182 -7.43 18.75 0.84
N GLN A 183 -6.69 19.81 0.52
CA GLN A 183 -7.25 21.18 0.49
C GLN A 183 -7.82 21.55 -0.87
N LEU A 184 -7.45 20.85 -1.96
CA LEU A 184 -7.94 21.13 -3.31
C LEU A 184 -9.48 21.17 -3.40
N PRO A 185 -10.25 20.21 -2.85
CA PRO A 185 -11.71 20.26 -2.93
C PRO A 185 -12.28 21.49 -2.19
N SER A 186 -11.74 21.79 -1.00
CA SER A 186 -12.17 22.95 -0.20
C SER A 186 -11.83 24.28 -0.87
N TYR A 187 -10.69 24.36 -1.57
CA TYR A 187 -10.26 25.54 -2.31
C TYR A 187 -11.17 25.82 -3.51
N ILE A 188 -11.50 24.79 -4.29
CA ILE A 188 -12.38 24.91 -5.47
C ILE A 188 -13.79 25.37 -5.05
N GLU A 189 -14.32 24.81 -3.95
CA GLU A 189 -15.64 25.16 -3.45
C GLU A 189 -15.67 26.57 -2.83
N LYS A 190 -14.74 26.90 -1.93
CA LYS A 190 -14.80 28.12 -1.12
C LYS A 190 -14.27 29.37 -1.82
N ILE A 191 -13.23 29.24 -2.66
CA ILE A 191 -12.52 30.38 -3.26
C ILE A 191 -12.90 30.55 -4.74
N LEU A 192 -12.96 29.44 -5.50
CA LEU A 192 -13.36 29.49 -6.92
C LEU A 192 -14.89 29.53 -7.11
N HIS A 193 -15.67 29.34 -6.03
CA HIS A 193 -17.14 29.28 -6.06
C HIS A 193 -17.71 28.25 -7.07
N PHE A 194 -16.93 27.22 -7.40
CA PHE A 194 -17.34 26.20 -8.37
C PHE A 194 -18.02 25.04 -7.63
N ASN A 195 -19.33 24.86 -7.84
CA ASN A 195 -20.11 23.86 -7.11
C ASN A 195 -19.93 22.46 -7.73
N ILE A 196 -19.01 21.67 -7.15
CA ILE A 196 -18.62 20.34 -7.65
C ILE A 196 -19.80 19.36 -7.69
N LYS A 197 -20.86 19.57 -6.88
CA LYS A 197 -22.09 18.75 -6.91
C LYS A 197 -22.82 18.84 -8.25
N HIS A 198 -22.73 19.97 -8.96
CA HIS A 198 -23.44 20.17 -10.23
C HIS A 198 -22.80 19.40 -11.40
N PHE A 199 -21.51 19.09 -11.33
CA PHE A 199 -20.78 18.37 -12.39
C PHE A 199 -21.06 16.86 -12.35
N CYS A 200 -21.25 16.29 -11.16
CA CYS A 200 -21.52 14.86 -11.00
C CYS A 200 -22.94 14.47 -11.43
N HIS A 201 -23.89 15.40 -11.36
CA HIS A 201 -25.29 15.19 -11.76
C HIS A 201 -25.53 15.29 -13.29
N HIS A 202 -24.53 15.72 -14.06
CA HIS A 202 -24.62 15.88 -15.52
C HIS A 202 -23.84 14.79 -16.30
N LEU A 203 -23.10 13.94 -15.58
CA LEU A 203 -22.33 12.81 -16.12
C LEU A 203 -22.94 11.43 -15.76
N ALA A 204 -24.06 11.42 -15.05
CA ALA A 204 -24.90 10.24 -14.80
C ALA A 204 -26.21 10.41 -15.58
#